data_AF-A0A3D1PEF8-F1
#
_entry.id   AF-A0A3D1PEF8-F1
#
_cell.length_a   1.000
_cell.length_b   1.000
_cell.length_c   1.000
_cell.angle_alpha   90.00
_cell.angle_beta   90.00
_cell.angle_gamma   90.00
#
_symmetry.space_group_name_H-M   'P 1'
#
loop_
_entity.id
_entity.type
_entity.pdbx_description
1 polymer ?
#
loop_
_entity_poly.entity_id
_entity_poly.type
_entity_poly.pdbx_seq_one_letter_code
_entity_poly.pdbx_strand_id
1 'polypeptide(L)' 'LKDLSLEEWKQLHPAFETDIYQAIAPQQVVAARNSYGGTGFEQVREAISAARSKISPE' A
#
# COMPACT_ATOMS: atom_id res chain seq x y z
N LEU A 1 -13.47 0.51 9.76
CA LEU A 1 -13.00 1.69 9.00
C LEU A 1 -13.54 1.69 7.58
N LYS A 2 -13.31 0.65 6.77
CA LYS A 2 -13.84 0.61 5.39
C LYS A 2 -15.37 0.70 5.28
N ASP A 3 -16.09 0.31 6.31
CA ASP A 3 -17.56 0.27 6.33
C ASP A 3 -18.20 1.54 6.90
N LEU A 4 -17.40 2.53 7.31
CA LEU A 4 -17.92 3.83 7.75
C LEU A 4 -18.45 4.63 6.56
N SER A 5 -19.57 5.32 6.73
CA SER A 5 -20.07 6.32 5.80
C SER A 5 -19.14 7.54 5.72
N LEU A 6 -19.25 8.34 4.65
CA LEU A 6 -18.45 9.55 4.50
C LEU A 6 -18.72 10.55 5.64
N GLU A 7 -19.94 10.59 6.15
CA GLU A 7 -20.31 11.45 7.28
C GLU A 7 -19.58 11.03 8.57
N GLU A 8 -19.53 9.72 8.86
CA GLU A 8 -18.76 9.19 9.99
C GLU A 8 -17.26 9.46 9.84
N TRP A 9 -16.73 9.43 8.61
CA TRP A 9 -15.34 9.85 8.35
C TRP A 9 -15.13 11.35 8.61
N LYS A 10 -16.05 12.22 8.17
CA LYS A 10 -15.97 13.67 8.40
C LYS A 10 -16.13 14.06 9.87
N GLN A 11 -16.84 13.24 10.66
CA GLN A 11 -16.88 13.38 12.12
C GLN A 11 -15.51 13.17 12.78
N LEU A 12 -14.64 12.32 12.20
CA LEU A 12 -13.26 12.13 12.67
C LEU A 12 -12.36 13.29 12.25
N HIS A 13 -12.45 13.70 10.98
CA HIS A 13 -11.73 14.87 10.47
C HIS A 13 -12.39 15.40 9.18
N PRO A 14 -12.63 16.72 9.05
CA PRO A 14 -13.37 17.28 7.92
C PRO A 14 -12.65 17.17 6.57
N ALA A 15 -11.34 16.94 6.56
CA ALA A 15 -10.56 16.77 5.33
C ALA A 15 -10.72 15.39 4.66
N PHE A 16 -11.44 14.44 5.27
CA PHE A 16 -11.72 13.16 4.62
C PHE A 16 -12.76 13.33 3.52
N GLU A 17 -12.46 12.79 2.34
CA GLU A 17 -13.34 12.84 1.18
C GLU A 17 -13.57 11.42 0.61
N THR A 18 -14.40 11.33 -0.44
CA THR A 18 -14.82 10.05 -1.05
C THR A 18 -13.67 9.15 -1.53
N ASP A 19 -12.49 9.71 -1.77
CA ASP A 19 -11.29 8.98 -2.18
C ASP A 19 -10.69 8.11 -1.06
N ILE A 20 -11.08 8.32 0.20
CA ILE A 20 -10.61 7.55 1.36
C ILE A 20 -10.83 6.04 1.19
N TYR A 21 -11.97 5.64 0.60
CA TYR A 21 -12.32 4.22 0.42
C TYR A 21 -11.32 3.51 -0.49
N GLN A 22 -10.89 4.19 -1.55
CA GLN A 22 -9.85 3.68 -2.44
C GLN A 22 -8.49 3.72 -1.73
N ALA A 23 -8.15 4.82 -1.06
CA ALA A 23 -6.86 5.00 -0.39
C ALA A 23 -6.58 3.93 0.68
N ILE A 24 -7.62 3.49 1.41
CA ILE A 24 -7.48 2.46 2.46
C ILE A 24 -7.79 1.04 1.99
N ALA A 25 -8.10 0.83 0.70
CA ALA A 25 -8.34 -0.50 0.17
C ALA A 25 -7.09 -1.37 0.40
N PRO A 26 -7.21 -2.65 0.83
CA PRO A 26 -6.06 -3.46 1.23
C PRO A 26 -4.93 -3.50 0.18
N GLN A 27 -5.30 -3.59 -1.10
CA GLN A 27 -4.34 -3.57 -2.20
C GLN A 27 -3.59 -2.23 -2.31
N GLN A 28 -4.27 -1.09 -2.13
CA GLN A 28 -3.66 0.23 -2.17
C GLN A 28 -2.74 0.47 -0.97
N VAL A 29 -3.15 0.02 0.21
CA VAL A 29 -2.34 0.14 1.43
C VAL A 29 -1.03 -0.65 1.31
N VAL A 30 -1.06 -1.85 0.70
CA VAL A 30 0.16 -2.63 0.41
C VAL A 30 0.99 -1.92 -0.66
N ALA A 31 0.38 -1.52 -1.78
CA ALA A 31 1.08 -0.84 -2.86
C ALA A 31 1.80 0.44 -2.41
N ALA A 32 1.21 1.20 -1.48
CA ALA A 32 1.79 2.42 -0.93
C ALA A 32 3.09 2.20 -0.13
N ARG A 33 3.39 0.97 0.30
CA ARG A 33 4.64 0.63 1.03
C ARG A 33 5.82 0.46 0.10
N ASN A 34 6.04 1.45 -0.77
CA ASN A 34 7.02 1.39 -1.87
C ASN A 34 8.39 2.02 -1.56
N SER A 35 8.66 2.38 -0.31
CA SER A 35 10.01 2.77 0.12
C SER A 35 10.97 1.58 0.07
N TYR A 36 12.28 1.85 -0.02
CA TYR A 36 13.31 0.81 -0.07
C TYR A 36 13.15 -0.25 1.04
N GLY A 37 13.05 -1.52 0.65
CA GLY A 37 12.85 -2.65 1.58
C GLY A 37 11.41 -2.80 2.10
N GLY A 38 10.46 -2.05 1.55
CA GLY A 38 9.05 -2.11 1.90
C GLY A 38 8.32 -3.33 1.34
N THR A 39 7.03 -3.44 1.69
CA THR A 39 6.16 -4.55 1.27
C THR A 39 5.35 -4.25 0.01
N GLY A 40 5.59 -3.09 -0.62
CA GLY A 40 4.99 -2.73 -1.90
C GLY A 40 5.34 -3.73 -2.99
N PHE A 41 4.44 -3.91 -3.95
CA PHE A 41 4.61 -4.94 -4.98
C PHE A 41 5.88 -4.75 -5.80
N GLU A 42 6.27 -3.50 -6.12
CA GLU A 42 7.54 -3.25 -6.82
C GLU A 42 8.75 -3.61 -5.94
N GLN A 43 8.75 -3.21 -4.67
CA GLN A 43 9.80 -3.56 -3.72
C GLN A 43 9.99 -5.07 -3.56
N VAL A 44 8.90 -5.82 -3.49
CA VAL A 44 8.96 -7.29 -3.41
C VAL A 44 9.52 -7.89 -4.70
N ARG A 45 9.14 -7.37 -5.88
CA ARG A 45 9.71 -7.82 -7.16
C ARG A 45 11.21 -7.54 -7.24
N GLU A 46 11.65 -6.35 -6.85
CA GLU A 46 13.06 -5.96 -6.78
C GLU A 46 13.83 -6.88 -5.83
N ALA A 47 13.30 -7.14 -4.63
CA ALA A 47 13.91 -8.02 -3.65
C ALA A 47 14.06 -9.47 -4.16
N ILE A 48 13.04 -10.00 -4.83
CA ILE A 48 13.10 -11.33 -5.46
C ILE A 48 14.15 -11.35 -6.57
N SER A 49 14.21 -10.32 -7.42
CA SER A 49 15.23 -10.22 -8.48
C SER A 49 16.64 -10.21 -7.90
N ALA A 50 16.88 -9.38 -6.89
CA ALA A 50 18.17 -9.29 -6.22
C ALA A 50 18.56 -10.61 -5.53
N ALA A 51 17.59 -11.32 -4.93
CA ALA A 51 17.83 -12.63 -4.34
C ALA A 51 18.20 -13.66 -5.40
N ARG A 52 17.51 -13.68 -6.55
CA ARG A 52 17.83 -14.58 -7.68
C ARG A 52 19.26 -14.39 -8.18
N SER A 53 19.69 -13.14 -8.36
CA SER A 53 21.07 -12.84 -8.78
C SER A 53 22.13 -13.32 -7.78
N LYS A 54 21.81 -13.44 -6.49
CA LYS A 54 22.74 -13.93 -5.46
C LYS A 54 22.84 -15.44 -5.40
N ILE A 55 21.76 -16.17 -5.71
CA ILE A 55 21.71 -17.64 -5.61
C ILE A 55 21.99 -18.35 -6.93
N SER A 56 21.88 -17.63 -8.05
CA SER A 56 22.24 -18.12 -9.38
C SER A 56 23.12 -17.07 -10.06
N PRO A 57 24.38 -16.91 -9.61
CA PRO A 57 25.35 -16.14 -10.38
C PRO A 57 25.57 -16.87 -11.71
N GLU A 58 25.59 -16.11 -12.82
CA GLU A 58 26.13 -16.61 -14.09
C GLU A 58 27.57 -17.09 -13.92
#